data_AF-A0A966Q7Z4-F1
#
_entry.id   AF-A0A966Q7Z4-F1
#
_cell.length_a   1.000
_cell.length_b   1.000
_cell.length_c   1.000
_cell.angle_alpha   90.00
_cell.angle_beta   90.00
_cell.angle_gamma   90.00
#
_symmetry.space_group_name_H-M   'P 1'
#
loop_
_entity.id
_entity.type
_entity.pdbx_description
1 polymer ?
#
loop_
_entity_poly.entity_id
_entity_poly.type
_entity_poly.pdbx_seq_one_letter_code
_entity_poly.pdbx_strand_id
1 'polypeptide(L)'
;MSSSPQVSSGAKHHQTNPEDRLPIRDKAGYSSGGMAYTLMGNAIGNLGNVVLNIGMGMNPFLVGLLLALPRAVDALLDPLIGTWSDNFRSRWGRRKPFMVAGALGAGVFFIVLWWMPAGGSEMGKFWYFLFFSTVFYLFMSLFAVPWGAIGLSMTADYHERTRLMATYAFTSAGAAILLSWLYALIKLPCFPDTITGTRWVSAGLAGLMTGLALLAVWMCREKQTAGQAKQATEPVWPQIRAVLGNRAFLILGGAVFFMCLGIFSISSLPTYLAIYFIHGGNESAASILSGWGGTVWQVGSLFFIPMISLVATRMGKRHTLALALVAALTGNLIKWFCYTPPCWRMCVIYMSSIRASGTRERLTPCMPG
;
A
#
# COMPACT_ATOMS: atom_id res chain seq x y z
N MET A 1 -1.60 13.08 -58.24
CA MET A 1 -2.67 12.50 -57.39
C MET A 1 -2.04 11.45 -56.50
N SER A 2 -1.50 11.85 -55.34
CA SER A 2 -0.93 10.92 -54.35
C SER A 2 -2.03 10.54 -53.35
N SER A 3 -2.44 9.28 -53.37
CA SER A 3 -3.37 8.71 -52.42
C SER A 3 -2.74 8.69 -51.02
N SER A 4 -3.31 9.49 -50.13
CA SER A 4 -3.09 9.43 -48.69
C SER A 4 -3.51 8.05 -48.15
N PRO A 5 -2.69 7.39 -47.31
CA PRO A 5 -3.13 6.18 -46.63
C PRO A 5 -4.25 6.53 -45.65
N GLN A 6 -5.42 5.95 -45.90
CA GLN A 6 -6.59 6.05 -45.03
C GLN A 6 -6.24 5.55 -43.63
N VAL A 7 -6.39 6.43 -42.65
CA VAL A 7 -6.37 6.07 -41.22
C VAL A 7 -7.61 5.22 -40.98
N SER A 8 -7.43 3.90 -40.92
CA SER A 8 -8.50 2.96 -40.57
C SER A 8 -8.97 3.23 -39.14
N SER A 9 -10.11 3.89 -39.01
CA SER A 9 -10.82 4.09 -37.75
C SER A 9 -11.36 2.76 -37.26
N GLY A 10 -10.69 2.17 -36.28
CA GLY A 10 -11.14 0.97 -35.62
C GLY A 10 -10.06 0.47 -34.67
N ALA A 11 -9.96 1.06 -33.49
CA ALA A 11 -9.16 0.51 -32.42
C ALA A 11 -9.74 -0.88 -32.06
N LYS A 12 -9.27 -1.93 -32.72
CA LYS A 12 -9.59 -3.31 -32.37
C LYS A 12 -9.17 -3.49 -30.92
N HIS A 13 -10.12 -3.75 -30.02
CA HIS A 13 -9.81 -4.09 -28.64
C HIS A 13 -8.80 -5.25 -28.66
N HIS A 14 -7.62 -5.03 -28.09
CA HIS A 14 -6.56 -6.05 -28.02
C HIS A 14 -7.14 -7.34 -27.43
N GLN A 15 -7.14 -8.41 -28.22
CA GLN A 15 -7.63 -9.70 -27.78
C GLN A 15 -6.48 -10.49 -27.18
N THR A 16 -6.54 -10.71 -25.86
CA THR A 16 -5.62 -11.59 -25.15
C THR A 16 -5.73 -13.03 -25.65
N ASN A 17 -4.58 -13.65 -25.91
CA ASN A 17 -4.51 -15.08 -26.21
C ASN A 17 -5.17 -15.90 -25.10
N PRO A 18 -5.94 -16.97 -25.43
CA PRO A 18 -6.64 -17.78 -24.43
C PRO A 18 -5.72 -18.35 -23.34
N GLU A 19 -4.47 -18.67 -23.68
CA GLU A 19 -3.47 -19.25 -22.78
C GLU A 19 -2.91 -18.24 -21.75
N ASP A 20 -2.94 -16.96 -22.09
CA ASP A 20 -2.48 -15.84 -21.24
C ASP A 20 -3.61 -15.24 -20.39
N ARG A 21 -4.87 -15.63 -20.64
CA ARG A 21 -6.03 -15.20 -19.86
C ARG A 21 -6.01 -15.86 -18.49
N LEU A 22 -6.04 -15.02 -17.46
CA LEU A 22 -6.05 -15.51 -16.09
C LEU A 22 -7.50 -15.82 -15.66
N PRO A 23 -7.75 -17.01 -15.09
CA PRO A 23 -9.05 -17.34 -14.54
C PRO A 23 -9.38 -16.39 -13.37
N ILE A 24 -10.68 -16.19 -13.11
CA ILE A 24 -11.16 -15.28 -12.06
C ILE A 24 -10.59 -15.69 -10.68
N ARG A 25 -10.43 -17.00 -10.45
CA ARG A 25 -9.83 -17.55 -9.22
C ARG A 25 -8.41 -17.04 -8.98
N ASP A 26 -7.55 -17.03 -10.01
CA ASP A 26 -6.16 -16.59 -9.86
C ASP A 26 -6.07 -15.08 -9.66
N LYS A 27 -6.95 -14.32 -10.32
CA LYS A 27 -7.10 -12.88 -10.10
C LYS A 27 -7.55 -12.58 -8.67
N ALA A 28 -8.57 -13.28 -8.18
CA ALA A 28 -9.07 -13.14 -6.82
C ALA A 28 -8.01 -13.54 -5.78
N GLY A 29 -7.29 -14.63 -6.01
CA GLY A 29 -6.16 -15.06 -5.18
C GLY A 29 -5.07 -13.99 -5.09
N TYR A 30 -4.61 -13.48 -6.24
CA TYR A 30 -3.58 -12.43 -6.25
C TYR A 30 -4.06 -11.15 -5.56
N SER A 31 -5.28 -10.72 -5.86
CA SER A 31 -5.91 -9.54 -5.25
C SER A 31 -6.10 -9.68 -3.74
N SER A 32 -6.44 -10.86 -3.23
CA SER A 32 -6.53 -11.12 -1.77
C SER A 32 -5.19 -10.94 -1.06
N GLY A 33 -4.08 -11.39 -1.70
CA GLY A 33 -2.74 -11.17 -1.16
C GLY A 33 -2.34 -9.69 -1.19
N GLY A 34 -2.80 -8.95 -2.20
CA GLY A 34 -2.60 -7.50 -2.25
C GLY A 34 -3.40 -6.74 -1.20
N MET A 35 -4.61 -7.22 -0.88
CA MET A 35 -5.39 -6.70 0.25
C MET A 35 -4.65 -6.95 1.57
N ALA A 36 -4.15 -8.17 1.79
CA ALA A 36 -3.32 -8.51 2.96
C ALA A 36 -2.07 -7.61 3.05
N TYR A 37 -1.34 -7.43 1.95
CA TYR A 37 -0.19 -6.53 1.87
C TYR A 37 -0.54 -5.08 2.24
N THR A 38 -1.68 -4.59 1.76
CA THR A 38 -2.15 -3.23 2.06
C THR A 38 -2.47 -3.06 3.55
N LEU A 39 -3.11 -4.07 4.16
CA LEU A 39 -3.38 -4.09 5.60
C LEU A 39 -2.07 -4.14 6.40
N MET A 40 -1.17 -5.08 6.08
CA MET A 40 0.12 -5.23 6.78
C MET A 40 0.95 -3.96 6.72
N GLY A 41 1.07 -3.33 5.54
CA GLY A 41 1.94 -2.18 5.34
C GLY A 41 1.47 -0.89 6.03
N ASN A 42 0.15 -0.72 6.21
CA ASN A 42 -0.42 0.55 6.67
C ASN A 42 -1.05 0.46 8.06
N ALA A 43 -1.33 -0.72 8.60
CA ALA A 43 -2.00 -0.87 9.90
C ALA A 43 -1.20 -0.24 11.06
N ILE A 44 0.12 -0.47 11.11
CA ILE A 44 0.98 0.12 12.14
C ILE A 44 0.99 1.65 12.04
N GLY A 45 1.07 2.23 10.84
CA GLY A 45 1.07 3.69 10.68
C GLY A 45 -0.26 4.35 11.09
N ASN A 46 -1.39 3.69 10.81
CA ASN A 46 -2.72 4.20 11.16
C ASN A 46 -3.00 4.10 12.66
N LEU A 47 -2.60 3.00 13.31
CA LEU A 47 -2.83 2.77 14.73
C LEU A 47 -1.75 3.41 15.61
N GLY A 48 -0.49 3.36 15.17
CA GLY A 48 0.69 3.71 15.97
C GLY A 48 0.66 5.15 16.46
N ASN A 49 0.30 6.10 15.59
CA ASN A 49 0.19 7.50 15.98
C ASN A 49 -0.82 7.69 17.10
N VAL A 50 -2.04 7.20 16.92
CA VAL A 50 -3.14 7.43 17.87
C VAL A 50 -2.95 6.63 19.16
N VAL A 51 -2.59 5.35 19.06
CA VAL A 51 -2.48 4.48 20.24
C VAL A 51 -1.25 4.81 21.09
N LEU A 52 -0.07 5.02 20.48
CA LEU A 52 1.15 5.27 21.24
C LEU A 52 1.19 6.68 21.81
N ASN A 53 0.78 7.69 21.02
CA ASN A 53 0.79 9.07 21.49
C ASN A 53 -0.43 9.42 22.36
N ILE A 54 -1.65 9.19 21.85
CA ILE A 54 -2.88 9.60 22.58
C ILE A 54 -3.25 8.54 23.62
N GLY A 55 -3.15 7.25 23.28
CA GLY A 55 -3.52 6.16 24.20
C GLY A 55 -2.49 5.88 25.31
N MET A 56 -1.19 5.99 25.02
CA MET A 56 -0.11 5.66 25.97
C MET A 56 0.72 6.86 26.43
N GLY A 57 0.45 8.06 25.91
CA GLY A 57 1.14 9.30 26.31
C GLY A 57 2.60 9.38 25.88
N MET A 58 3.05 8.57 24.91
CA MET A 58 4.44 8.60 24.45
C MET A 58 4.75 9.88 23.69
N ASN A 59 5.99 10.35 23.81
CA ASN A 59 6.49 11.50 23.09
C ASN A 59 6.33 11.30 21.57
N PRO A 60 5.68 12.25 20.83
CA PRO A 60 5.50 12.17 19.38
C PRO A 60 6.79 11.92 18.61
N PHE A 61 7.93 12.44 19.09
CA PHE A 61 9.23 12.22 18.47
C PHE A 61 9.63 10.74 18.49
N LEU A 62 9.44 10.06 19.62
CA LEU A 62 9.71 8.63 19.75
C LEU A 62 8.74 7.80 18.90
N VAL A 63 7.46 8.19 18.85
CA VAL A 63 6.48 7.53 17.98
C VAL A 63 6.87 7.65 16.51
N GLY A 64 7.34 8.83 16.07
CA GLY A 64 7.87 9.02 14.72
C GLY A 64 9.06 8.11 14.41
N LEU A 65 9.99 7.97 15.35
CA LEU A 65 11.12 7.03 15.21
C LEU A 65 10.66 5.57 15.13
N LEU A 66 9.68 5.16 15.93
CA LEU A 66 9.10 3.81 15.90
C LEU A 66 8.40 3.49 14.59
N LEU A 67 7.86 4.48 13.88
CA LEU A 67 7.26 4.30 12.57
C LEU A 67 8.30 4.31 11.43
N ALA A 68 9.44 4.99 11.63
CA ALA A 68 10.48 5.14 10.61
C ALA A 68 11.54 4.03 10.64
N LEU A 69 12.09 3.70 11.81
CA LEU A 69 13.21 2.77 11.95
C LEU A 69 12.91 1.36 11.41
N PRO A 70 11.77 0.73 11.73
CA PRO A 70 11.45 -0.60 11.20
C PRO A 70 11.37 -0.61 9.67
N ARG A 71 10.85 0.48 9.07
CA ARG A 71 10.75 0.64 7.61
C ARG A 71 12.12 0.86 6.95
N ALA A 72 13.05 1.51 7.64
CA ALA A 72 14.42 1.63 7.18
C ALA A 72 15.12 0.27 7.14
N VAL A 73 14.89 -0.58 8.15
CA VAL A 73 15.41 -1.96 8.17
C VAL A 73 14.78 -2.79 7.05
N ASP A 74 13.46 -2.70 6.88
CA ASP A 74 12.69 -3.37 5.82
C ASP A 74 13.26 -3.07 4.42
N ALA A 75 13.52 -1.79 4.12
CA ALA A 75 14.10 -1.35 2.86
C ALA A 75 15.49 -1.93 2.56
N LEU A 76 16.27 -2.26 3.60
CA LEU A 76 17.58 -2.90 3.45
C LEU A 76 17.46 -4.42 3.29
N LEU A 77 16.43 -5.04 3.86
CA LEU A 77 16.21 -6.48 3.81
C LEU A 77 15.54 -6.96 2.51
N ASP A 78 14.73 -6.12 1.87
CA ASP A 78 13.98 -6.46 0.65
C ASP A 78 14.86 -7.07 -0.48
N PRO A 79 16.03 -6.50 -0.85
CA PRO A 79 16.89 -7.10 -1.88
C PRO A 79 17.45 -8.47 -1.46
N LEU A 80 17.77 -8.64 -0.18
CA LEU A 80 18.29 -9.91 0.36
C LEU A 80 17.22 -10.99 0.30
N ILE A 81 16.00 -10.68 0.77
CA ILE A 81 14.85 -11.58 0.72
C ILE A 81 14.50 -11.94 -0.73
N GLY A 82 14.59 -10.99 -1.66
CA GLY A 82 14.42 -11.24 -3.08
C GLY A 82 15.36 -12.33 -3.59
N THR A 83 16.67 -12.14 -3.40
CA THR A 83 17.67 -13.15 -3.82
C THR A 83 17.49 -14.49 -3.12
N TRP A 84 17.08 -14.51 -1.85
CA TRP A 84 16.92 -15.74 -1.10
C TRP A 84 15.69 -16.53 -1.57
N SER A 85 14.57 -15.83 -1.77
CA SER A 85 13.32 -16.41 -2.27
C SER A 85 13.46 -16.93 -3.71
N ASP A 86 14.28 -16.30 -4.55
CA ASP A 86 14.51 -16.72 -5.93
C ASP A 86 15.49 -17.91 -6.06
N ASN A 87 16.29 -18.21 -5.05
CA ASN A 87 17.23 -19.33 -5.06
C ASN A 87 16.75 -20.57 -4.30
N PHE A 88 15.72 -20.42 -3.46
CA PHE A 88 15.24 -21.52 -2.62
C PHE A 88 14.53 -22.62 -3.42
N ARG A 89 14.79 -23.88 -3.08
CA ARG A 89 14.13 -25.04 -3.70
C ARG A 89 13.42 -25.84 -2.63
N SER A 90 12.12 -26.05 -2.82
CA SER A 90 11.30 -26.89 -1.95
C SER A 90 10.28 -27.68 -2.77
N ARG A 91 9.86 -28.82 -2.22
CA ARG A 91 8.78 -29.68 -2.75
C ARG A 91 7.44 -28.96 -2.92
N TRP A 92 7.25 -27.82 -2.24
CA TRP A 92 6.01 -27.02 -2.30
C TRP A 92 6.09 -25.82 -3.26
N GLY A 93 7.15 -25.75 -4.07
CA GLY A 93 7.45 -24.60 -4.91
C GLY A 93 8.52 -23.70 -4.30
N ARG A 94 8.97 -22.72 -5.07
CA ARG A 94 10.09 -21.84 -4.68
C ARG A 94 9.64 -20.75 -3.72
N ARG A 95 8.51 -20.11 -4.02
CA ARG A 95 8.04 -18.90 -3.31
C ARG A 95 7.00 -19.17 -2.23
N LYS A 96 6.24 -20.26 -2.35
CA LYS A 96 5.15 -20.59 -1.39
C LYS A 96 5.60 -20.75 0.06
N PRO A 97 6.71 -21.43 0.39
CA PRO A 97 7.15 -21.59 1.78
C PRO A 97 7.41 -20.24 2.47
N PHE A 98 8.04 -19.29 1.76
CA PHE A 98 8.28 -17.93 2.26
C PHE A 98 6.99 -17.18 2.51
N MET A 99 6.04 -17.26 1.58
CA MET A 99 4.75 -16.58 1.73
C MET A 99 3.96 -17.13 2.93
N VAL A 100 3.96 -18.44 3.16
CA VAL A 100 3.28 -19.04 4.32
C VAL A 100 3.97 -18.63 5.63
N ALA A 101 5.30 -18.72 5.69
CA ALA A 101 6.06 -18.31 6.87
C ALA A 101 5.88 -16.81 7.16
N GLY A 102 5.93 -15.97 6.12
CA GLY A 102 5.66 -14.54 6.20
C GLY A 102 4.25 -14.22 6.68
N ALA A 103 3.23 -14.88 6.12
CA ALA A 103 1.84 -14.66 6.51
C ALA A 103 1.54 -15.03 7.97
N LEU A 104 2.07 -16.18 8.43
CA LEU A 104 1.88 -16.65 9.80
C LEU A 104 2.68 -15.80 10.78
N GLY A 105 3.96 -15.54 10.48
CA GLY A 105 4.83 -14.73 11.32
C GLY A 105 4.32 -13.31 11.46
N ALA A 106 3.94 -12.66 10.35
CA ALA A 106 3.39 -11.31 10.38
C ALA A 106 2.12 -11.24 11.24
N GLY A 107 1.21 -12.22 11.11
CA GLY A 107 0.01 -12.29 11.96
C GLY A 107 0.34 -12.40 13.45
N VAL A 108 1.18 -13.37 13.82
CA VAL A 108 1.57 -13.60 15.22
C VAL A 108 2.26 -12.37 15.81
N PHE A 109 3.27 -11.84 15.11
CA PHE A 109 4.03 -10.70 15.61
C PHE A 109 3.23 -9.40 15.61
N PHE A 110 2.20 -9.26 14.76
CA PHE A 110 1.25 -8.16 14.86
C PHE A 110 0.42 -8.25 16.15
N ILE A 111 -0.05 -9.44 16.54
CA ILE A 111 -0.75 -9.62 17.82
C ILE A 111 0.18 -9.28 18.99
N VAL A 112 1.38 -9.86 19.00
CA VAL A 112 2.37 -9.65 20.07
C VAL A 112 2.75 -8.17 20.20
N LEU A 113 2.90 -7.46 19.07
CA LEU A 113 3.20 -6.02 19.04
C LEU A 113 2.15 -5.21 19.82
N TRP A 114 0.86 -5.47 19.57
CA TRP A 114 -0.24 -4.71 20.19
C TRP A 114 -0.66 -5.22 21.58
N TRP A 115 -0.21 -6.41 21.96
CA TRP A 115 -0.37 -6.96 23.31
C TRP A 115 0.69 -6.49 24.30
N MET A 116 1.43 -5.44 23.95
CA MET A 116 2.40 -4.79 24.84
C MET A 116 1.79 -4.50 26.24
N PRO A 117 2.54 -4.75 27.33
CA PRO A 117 2.10 -4.39 28.67
C PRO A 117 1.94 -2.86 28.78
N ALA A 118 0.82 -2.43 29.39
CA ALA A 118 0.52 -1.00 29.53
C ALA A 118 1.43 -0.31 30.58
N GLY A 119 1.91 -1.08 31.57
CA GLY A 119 2.87 -0.62 32.57
C GLY A 119 4.32 -0.65 32.08
N GLY A 120 5.19 0.10 32.74
CA GLY A 120 6.62 0.18 32.45
C GLY A 120 7.08 1.57 32.01
N SER A 121 8.40 1.75 31.88
CA SER A 121 9.00 3.00 31.42
C SER A 121 8.70 3.24 29.94
N GLU A 122 8.66 4.52 29.54
CA GLU A 122 8.48 4.91 28.13
C GLU A 122 9.54 4.27 27.23
N MET A 123 10.79 4.19 27.69
CA MET A 123 11.88 3.55 26.95
C MET A 123 11.71 2.02 26.86
N GLY A 124 11.13 1.37 27.87
CA GLY A 124 10.79 -0.04 27.79
C GLY A 124 9.74 -0.33 26.70
N LYS A 125 8.71 0.52 26.61
CA LYS A 125 7.71 0.47 25.53
C LYS A 125 8.33 0.73 24.16
N PHE A 126 9.25 1.69 24.08
CA PHE A 126 9.99 2.00 22.85
C PHE A 126 10.75 0.78 22.32
N TRP A 127 11.60 0.14 23.13
CA TRP A 127 12.39 -1.01 22.68
C TRP A 127 11.51 -2.23 22.36
N TYR A 128 10.46 -2.48 23.15
CA TYR A 128 9.48 -3.53 22.86
C TYR A 128 8.84 -3.31 21.49
N PHE A 129 8.30 -2.12 21.26
CA PHE A 129 7.61 -1.80 20.02
C PHE A 129 8.57 -1.83 18.83
N LEU A 130 9.79 -1.29 18.98
CA LEU A 130 10.81 -1.28 17.92
C LEU A 130 11.19 -2.70 17.51
N PHE A 131 11.46 -3.58 18.47
CA PHE A 131 11.83 -4.96 18.20
C PHE A 131 10.70 -5.70 17.48
N PHE A 132 9.50 -5.74 18.06
CA PHE A 132 8.39 -6.50 17.49
C PHE A 132 7.87 -5.93 16.17
N SER A 133 7.92 -4.61 15.97
CA SER A 133 7.57 -4.00 14.67
C SER A 133 8.62 -4.33 13.60
N THR A 134 9.91 -4.34 13.94
CA THR A 134 10.98 -4.76 13.00
C THR A 134 10.80 -6.21 12.60
N VAL A 135 10.52 -7.10 13.56
CA VAL A 135 10.24 -8.51 13.29
C VAL A 135 8.98 -8.66 12.42
N PHE A 136 7.92 -7.90 12.71
CA PHE A 136 6.70 -7.88 11.89
C PHE A 136 6.99 -7.48 10.43
N TYR A 137 7.75 -6.40 10.21
CA TYR A 137 8.10 -5.95 8.85
C TYR A 137 8.98 -6.97 8.12
N LEU A 138 9.90 -7.64 8.82
CA LEU A 138 10.68 -8.74 8.24
C LEU A 138 9.76 -9.87 7.72
N PHE A 139 8.77 -10.30 8.49
CA PHE A 139 7.80 -11.31 8.03
C PHE A 139 6.87 -10.78 6.93
N MET A 140 6.50 -9.50 6.99
CA MET A 140 5.76 -8.85 5.91
C MET A 140 6.55 -8.88 4.62
N SER A 141 7.85 -8.58 4.63
CA SER A 141 8.72 -8.61 3.45
C SER A 141 8.88 -10.03 2.90
N LEU A 142 9.03 -11.04 3.77
CA LEU A 142 9.03 -12.47 3.38
C LEU A 142 7.75 -12.89 2.63
N PHE A 143 6.62 -12.22 2.88
CA PHE A 143 5.39 -12.41 2.10
C PHE A 143 5.34 -11.52 0.86
N ALA A 144 5.63 -10.22 1.00
CA ALA A 144 5.43 -9.20 -0.01
C ALA A 144 6.33 -9.37 -1.23
N VAL A 145 7.61 -9.67 -1.01
CA VAL A 145 8.60 -9.79 -2.10
C VAL A 145 8.25 -10.96 -3.02
N PRO A 146 8.03 -12.20 -2.53
CA PRO A 146 7.65 -13.31 -3.41
C PRO A 146 6.25 -13.13 -4.00
N TRP A 147 5.30 -12.57 -3.24
CA TRP A 147 3.95 -12.28 -3.74
C TRP A 147 3.97 -11.32 -4.93
N GLY A 148 4.68 -10.20 -4.82
CA GLY A 148 4.81 -9.23 -5.92
C GLY A 148 5.48 -9.83 -7.15
N ALA A 149 6.49 -10.67 -6.95
CA ALA A 149 7.17 -11.38 -8.03
C ALA A 149 6.27 -12.39 -8.75
N ILE A 150 5.33 -13.05 -8.06
CA ILE A 150 4.34 -13.93 -8.69
C ILE A 150 3.48 -13.14 -9.66
N GLY A 151 3.00 -11.96 -9.28
CA GLY A 151 2.14 -11.11 -10.11
C GLY A 151 2.73 -10.75 -11.48
N LEU A 152 4.05 -10.61 -11.55
CA LEU A 152 4.76 -10.37 -12.82
C LEU A 152 4.83 -11.61 -13.71
N SER A 153 4.84 -12.80 -13.12
CA SER A 153 4.95 -14.09 -13.83
C SER A 153 3.63 -14.76 -14.18
N MET A 154 2.48 -14.27 -13.69
CA MET A 154 1.18 -14.94 -13.91
C MET A 154 0.71 -14.92 -15.37
N THR A 155 1.05 -13.88 -16.12
CA THR A 155 0.65 -13.72 -17.53
C THR A 155 1.76 -13.02 -18.33
N ALA A 156 1.99 -13.48 -19.56
CA ALA A 156 2.91 -12.85 -20.49
C ALA A 156 2.30 -11.62 -21.16
N ASP A 157 0.96 -11.54 -21.25
CA ASP A 157 0.29 -10.43 -21.89
C ASP A 157 0.21 -9.18 -20.99
N TYR A 158 0.63 -8.06 -21.58
CA TYR A 158 0.67 -6.77 -20.89
C TYR A 158 -0.73 -6.24 -20.52
N HIS A 159 -1.73 -6.44 -21.39
CA HIS A 159 -3.09 -5.98 -21.12
C HIS A 159 -3.75 -6.81 -20.02
N GLU A 160 -3.56 -8.13 -19.99
CA GLU A 160 -4.05 -8.97 -18.91
C GLU A 160 -3.37 -8.66 -17.58
N ARG A 161 -2.05 -8.44 -17.58
CA ARG A 161 -1.32 -8.00 -16.37
C ARG A 161 -1.88 -6.70 -15.84
N THR A 162 -2.29 -5.78 -16.70
CA THR A 162 -2.86 -4.52 -16.22
C THR A 162 -4.25 -4.67 -15.65
N ARG A 163 -5.05 -5.61 -16.16
CA ARG A 163 -6.38 -5.94 -15.62
C ARG A 163 -6.24 -6.61 -14.25
N LEU A 164 -5.28 -7.52 -14.09
CA LEU A 164 -4.91 -8.11 -12.79
C LEU A 164 -4.50 -7.02 -11.78
N MET A 165 -3.66 -6.07 -12.22
CA MET A 165 -3.27 -4.96 -11.37
C MET A 165 -4.48 -4.08 -11.04
N ALA A 166 -5.44 -3.88 -11.96
CA ALA A 166 -6.66 -3.14 -11.66
C ALA A 166 -7.54 -3.84 -10.61
N THR A 167 -7.71 -5.17 -10.68
CA THR A 167 -8.45 -5.91 -9.64
C THR A 167 -7.79 -5.78 -8.27
N TYR A 168 -6.45 -5.82 -8.23
CA TYR A 168 -5.69 -5.52 -7.01
C TYR A 168 -6.02 -4.13 -6.45
N ALA A 169 -6.06 -3.09 -7.28
CA ALA A 169 -6.34 -1.72 -6.85
C ALA A 169 -7.72 -1.57 -6.17
N PHE A 170 -8.74 -2.26 -6.69
CA PHE A 170 -10.07 -2.31 -6.07
C PHE A 170 -10.03 -3.00 -4.71
N THR A 171 -9.37 -4.14 -4.58
CA THR A 171 -9.26 -4.84 -3.30
C THR A 171 -8.41 -4.09 -2.28
N SER A 172 -7.35 -3.39 -2.70
CA SER A 172 -6.54 -2.55 -1.82
C SER A 172 -7.32 -1.33 -1.31
N ALA A 173 -8.19 -0.75 -2.13
CA ALA A 173 -9.07 0.32 -1.70
C ALA A 173 -10.03 -0.16 -0.59
N GLY A 174 -10.59 -1.37 -0.71
CA GLY A 174 -11.39 -1.99 0.34
C GLY A 174 -10.62 -2.19 1.66
N ALA A 175 -9.38 -2.68 1.60
CA ALA A 175 -8.50 -2.76 2.77
C ALA A 175 -8.27 -1.38 3.40
N ALA A 176 -8.00 -0.37 2.59
CA ALA A 176 -7.70 0.96 3.12
C ALA A 176 -8.93 1.70 3.66
N ILE A 177 -10.13 1.40 3.17
CA ILE A 177 -11.39 1.79 3.82
C ILE A 177 -11.43 1.18 5.22
N LEU A 178 -11.23 -0.13 5.35
CA LEU A 178 -11.20 -0.81 6.65
C LEU A 178 -10.16 -0.16 7.60
N LEU A 179 -8.96 0.15 7.10
CA LEU A 179 -7.92 0.84 7.88
C LEU A 179 -8.36 2.22 8.38
N SER A 180 -9.14 2.96 7.58
CA SER A 180 -9.65 4.28 7.95
C SER A 180 -10.65 4.21 9.12
N TRP A 181 -11.37 3.08 9.25
CA TRP A 181 -12.32 2.82 10.33
C TRP A 181 -11.70 2.17 11.57
N LEU A 182 -10.43 1.75 11.53
CA LEU A 182 -9.79 1.03 12.63
C LEU A 182 -9.87 1.79 13.97
N TYR A 183 -9.66 3.10 13.95
CA TYR A 183 -9.71 3.87 15.20
C TYR A 183 -11.13 3.90 15.81
N ALA A 184 -12.16 4.01 14.97
CA ALA A 184 -13.55 3.93 15.41
C ALA A 184 -13.90 2.53 15.97
N LEU A 185 -13.36 1.47 15.36
CA LEU A 185 -13.55 0.09 15.85
C LEU A 185 -12.92 -0.12 17.24
N ILE A 186 -11.78 0.51 17.52
CA ILE A 186 -11.12 0.44 18.84
C ILE A 186 -11.94 1.16 19.92
N LYS A 187 -12.67 2.20 19.53
CA LYS A 187 -13.50 3.03 20.42
C LYS A 187 -14.95 2.56 20.54
N LEU A 188 -15.28 1.36 20.07
CA LEU A 188 -16.62 0.80 20.24
C LEU A 188 -16.97 0.68 21.74
N PRO A 189 -18.25 0.89 22.10
CA PRO A 189 -18.71 0.87 23.50
C PRO A 189 -18.57 -0.51 24.17
N CYS A 190 -18.26 -1.56 23.40
CA CYS A 190 -17.98 -2.90 23.94
C CYS A 190 -16.60 -3.02 24.59
N PHE A 191 -15.70 -2.05 24.38
CA PHE A 191 -14.37 -2.06 25.00
C PHE A 191 -14.30 -1.05 26.14
N PRO A 192 -13.72 -1.43 27.30
CA PRO A 192 -13.60 -0.53 28.45
C PRO A 192 -12.58 0.59 28.20
N ASP A 193 -11.48 0.29 27.51
CA ASP A 193 -10.37 1.20 27.27
C ASP A 193 -9.83 1.08 25.85
N THR A 194 -9.19 2.16 25.38
CA THR A 194 -8.51 2.21 24.06
C THR A 194 -7.46 1.10 23.91
N ILE A 195 -6.74 0.76 24.99
CA ILE A 195 -5.70 -0.28 24.96
C ILE A 195 -6.34 -1.66 24.76
N THR A 196 -7.41 -1.96 25.49
CA THR A 196 -8.14 -3.23 25.38
C THR A 196 -8.80 -3.35 24.00
N GLY A 197 -9.42 -2.27 23.50
CA GLY A 197 -9.94 -2.23 22.13
C GLY A 197 -8.84 -2.47 21.08
N THR A 198 -7.66 -1.86 21.27
CA THR A 198 -6.52 -2.07 20.35
C THR A 198 -6.09 -3.53 20.32
N ARG A 199 -6.00 -4.20 21.47
CA ARG A 199 -5.60 -5.61 21.56
C ARG A 199 -6.52 -6.57 20.81
N TRP A 200 -7.84 -6.39 20.94
CA TRP A 200 -8.81 -7.26 20.28
C TRP A 200 -9.00 -6.93 18.80
N VAL A 201 -9.08 -5.65 18.45
CA VAL A 201 -9.20 -5.21 17.04
C VAL A 201 -7.95 -5.59 16.25
N SER A 202 -6.76 -5.41 16.82
CA SER A 202 -5.50 -5.84 16.17
C SER A 202 -5.41 -7.36 16.03
N ALA A 203 -5.92 -8.14 16.98
CA ALA A 203 -6.00 -9.59 16.87
C ALA A 203 -6.96 -10.05 15.75
N GLY A 204 -8.12 -9.40 15.63
CA GLY A 204 -9.03 -9.63 14.50
C GLY A 204 -8.41 -9.25 13.16
N LEU A 205 -7.68 -8.13 13.11
CA LEU A 205 -6.97 -7.67 11.92
C LEU A 205 -5.81 -8.61 11.55
N ALA A 206 -5.09 -9.15 12.54
CA ALA A 206 -4.05 -10.18 12.34
C ALA A 206 -4.64 -11.44 11.70
N GLY A 207 -5.75 -11.94 12.25
CA GLY A 207 -6.46 -13.09 11.68
C GLY A 207 -6.92 -12.83 10.24
N LEU A 208 -7.45 -11.64 9.96
CA LEU A 208 -7.87 -11.24 8.62
C LEU A 208 -6.69 -11.16 7.64
N MET A 209 -5.60 -10.48 8.00
CA MET A 209 -4.43 -10.33 7.10
C MET A 209 -3.76 -11.69 6.84
N THR A 210 -3.63 -12.54 7.86
CA THR A 210 -3.07 -13.90 7.70
C THR A 210 -4.00 -14.78 6.88
N GLY A 211 -5.31 -14.74 7.12
CA GLY A 211 -6.30 -15.48 6.35
C GLY A 211 -6.28 -15.11 4.87
N LEU A 212 -6.27 -13.80 4.55
CA LEU A 212 -6.18 -13.31 3.18
C LEU A 212 -4.84 -13.67 2.52
N ALA A 213 -3.73 -13.58 3.24
CA ALA A 213 -2.41 -13.96 2.74
C ALA A 213 -2.31 -15.47 2.46
N LEU A 214 -2.83 -16.32 3.33
CA LEU A 214 -2.88 -17.77 3.13
C LEU A 214 -3.84 -18.15 1.98
N LEU A 215 -4.96 -17.45 1.85
CA LEU A 215 -5.88 -17.60 0.73
C LEU A 215 -5.19 -17.27 -0.60
N ALA A 216 -4.36 -16.22 -0.64
CA ALA A 216 -3.53 -15.90 -1.79
C ALA A 216 -2.54 -17.03 -2.13
N VAL A 217 -1.86 -17.61 -1.14
CA VAL A 217 -0.94 -18.74 -1.35
C VAL A 217 -1.66 -19.98 -1.90
N TRP A 218 -2.86 -20.24 -1.39
CA TRP A 218 -3.65 -21.40 -1.79
C TRP A 218 -4.22 -21.24 -3.20
N MET A 219 -4.71 -20.05 -3.54
CA MET A 219 -5.30 -19.78 -4.86
C MET A 219 -4.26 -19.53 -5.95
N CYS A 220 -3.16 -18.82 -5.66
CA CYS A 220 -2.11 -18.58 -6.64
C CYS A 220 -1.30 -19.87 -6.89
N ARG A 221 -1.50 -20.48 -8.06
CA ARG A 221 -0.58 -21.49 -8.57
C ARG A 221 0.64 -20.81 -9.18
N GLU A 222 1.80 -21.14 -8.65
CA GLU A 222 3.07 -20.80 -9.29
C GLU A 222 3.16 -21.65 -10.56
N LYS A 223 2.99 -21.04 -11.75
CA LYS A 223 3.36 -21.71 -13.01
C LYS A 223 4.87 -21.86 -12.96
N GLN A 224 5.34 -23.07 -12.66
CA GLN A 224 6.75 -23.39 -12.82
C GLN A 224 7.02 -23.41 -14.33
N THR A 225 7.63 -22.35 -14.85
CA THR A 225 8.15 -22.40 -16.22
C THR A 225 9.28 -23.41 -16.23
N ALA A 226 8.98 -24.62 -16.69
CA ALA A 226 9.98 -25.64 -16.99
C ALA A 226 10.99 -25.01 -17.97
N GLY A 227 12.20 -24.70 -17.51
CA GLY A 227 13.26 -24.15 -18.35
C GLY A 227 13.82 -22.77 -17.98
N GLN A 228 13.47 -22.15 -16.84
CA GLN A 228 14.28 -21.02 -16.36
C GLN A 228 15.63 -21.54 -15.85
N ALA A 229 16.57 -21.64 -16.80
CA ALA A 229 17.98 -21.91 -16.60
C ALA A 229 18.53 -20.99 -15.51
N LYS A 230 19.48 -21.50 -14.70
CA LYS A 230 20.24 -20.74 -13.70
C LYS A 230 20.47 -19.31 -14.19
N GLN A 231 19.71 -18.33 -13.71
CA GLN A 231 20.21 -16.96 -13.76
C GLN A 231 21.44 -16.99 -12.87
N ALA A 232 22.61 -16.76 -13.48
CA ALA A 232 23.85 -16.61 -12.75
C ALA A 232 23.58 -15.60 -11.62
N THR A 233 23.93 -15.98 -10.39
CA THR A 233 23.88 -15.09 -9.23
C THR A 233 24.90 -13.97 -9.44
N GLU A 234 24.52 -13.00 -10.27
CA GLU A 234 25.18 -11.71 -10.36
C GLU A 234 25.09 -11.08 -8.97
N PRO A 235 26.20 -10.58 -8.40
CA PRO A 235 26.15 -9.92 -7.11
C PRO A 235 25.16 -8.75 -7.17
N VAL A 236 24.44 -8.51 -6.07
CA VAL A 236 23.38 -7.50 -6.00
C VAL A 236 23.93 -6.09 -6.26
N TRP A 237 25.20 -5.85 -5.90
CA TRP A 237 25.83 -4.53 -5.98
C TRP A 237 26.04 -4.02 -7.42
N PRO A 238 26.61 -4.80 -8.37
CA PRO A 238 26.63 -4.44 -9.79
C PRO A 238 25.26 -4.06 -10.35
N GLN A 239 24.20 -4.79 -9.96
CA GLN A 239 22.83 -4.52 -10.42
C GLN A 239 22.31 -3.18 -9.88
N ILE A 240 22.50 -2.93 -8.58
CA ILE A 240 22.16 -1.64 -7.96
C ILE A 240 22.90 -0.50 -8.65
N ARG A 241 24.21 -0.66 -8.91
CA ARG A 241 25.02 0.36 -9.59
C ARG A 241 24.55 0.62 -11.03
N ALA A 242 24.17 -0.42 -11.77
CA ALA A 242 23.63 -0.27 -13.12
C ALA A 242 22.30 0.48 -13.13
N VAL A 243 21.41 0.18 -12.18
CA VAL A 243 20.13 0.87 -12.00
C VAL A 243 20.35 2.34 -11.63
N LEU A 244 21.26 2.63 -10.69
CA LEU A 244 21.61 3.99 -10.30
C LEU A 244 22.35 4.77 -11.41
N GLY A 245 22.96 4.09 -12.39
CA GLY A 245 23.56 4.72 -13.57
C GLY A 245 22.53 5.22 -14.60
N ASN A 246 21.29 4.74 -14.54
CA ASN A 246 20.25 5.08 -15.51
C ASN A 246 19.58 6.42 -15.16
N ARG A 247 19.87 7.47 -15.92
CA ARG A 247 19.29 8.81 -15.73
C ARG A 247 17.76 8.82 -15.76
N ALA A 248 17.14 8.05 -16.66
CA ALA A 248 15.68 8.00 -16.76
C ALA A 248 15.08 7.38 -15.50
N PHE A 249 15.73 6.36 -14.93
CA PHE A 249 15.33 5.75 -13.67
C PHE A 249 15.50 6.72 -12.50
N LEU A 250 16.61 7.45 -12.41
CA LEU A 250 16.84 8.42 -11.33
C LEU A 250 15.86 9.58 -11.34
N ILE A 251 15.55 10.15 -12.52
CA ILE A 251 14.59 11.25 -12.65
C ILE A 251 13.22 10.80 -12.17
N LEU A 252 12.80 9.61 -12.58
CA LEU A 252 11.49 9.09 -12.23
C LEU A 252 11.42 8.65 -10.76
N GLY A 253 12.45 7.96 -10.27
CA GLY A 253 12.56 7.56 -8.88
C GLY A 253 12.58 8.78 -7.94
N GLY A 254 13.27 9.85 -8.34
CA GLY A 254 13.24 11.13 -7.64
C GLY A 254 11.84 11.74 -7.61
N ALA A 255 11.13 11.75 -8.74
CA ALA A 255 9.76 12.27 -8.80
C ALA A 255 8.80 11.49 -7.86
N VAL A 256 8.87 10.16 -7.88
CA VAL A 256 8.08 9.30 -6.98
C VAL A 256 8.49 9.51 -5.52
N PHE A 257 9.78 9.63 -5.23
CA PHE A 257 10.29 9.89 -3.88
C PHE A 257 9.72 11.19 -3.29
N PHE A 258 9.82 12.31 -4.01
CA PHE A 258 9.28 13.59 -3.54
C PHE A 258 7.75 13.57 -3.41
N MET A 259 7.08 12.87 -4.32
CA MET A 259 5.62 12.68 -4.25
C MET A 259 5.23 11.90 -2.98
N CYS A 260 5.89 10.77 -2.71
CA CYS A 260 5.66 9.97 -1.52
C CYS A 260 5.99 10.74 -0.25
N LEU A 261 7.11 11.48 -0.22
CA LEU A 261 7.49 12.34 0.90
C LEU A 261 6.39 13.35 1.23
N GLY A 262 5.84 14.03 0.22
CA GLY A 262 4.72 14.97 0.40
C GLY A 262 3.45 14.28 0.93
N ILE A 263 3.12 13.09 0.42
CA ILE A 263 1.96 12.32 0.88
C ILE A 263 2.14 11.90 2.35
N PHE A 264 3.27 11.29 2.73
CA PHE A 264 3.44 10.75 4.07
C PHE A 264 3.62 11.83 5.14
N SER A 265 4.25 12.96 4.83
CA SER A 265 4.39 14.09 5.77
C SER A 265 3.07 14.65 6.28
N ILE A 266 2.01 14.59 5.46
CA ILE A 266 0.68 15.12 5.80
C ILE A 266 -0.24 14.00 6.33
N SER A 267 0.17 12.74 6.31
CA SER A 267 -0.72 11.60 6.56
C SER A 267 -1.32 11.54 7.97
N SER A 268 -0.59 12.01 9.00
CA SER A 268 -1.04 11.98 10.40
C SER A 268 -1.86 13.21 10.82
N LEU A 269 -1.65 14.37 10.17
CA LEU A 269 -2.27 15.65 10.56
C LEU A 269 -3.82 15.63 10.58
N PRO A 270 -4.54 15.02 9.62
CA PRO A 270 -6.00 15.03 9.60
C PRO A 270 -6.62 14.46 10.86
N THR A 271 -6.04 13.41 11.43
CA THR A 271 -6.54 12.78 12.65
C THR A 271 -6.37 13.69 13.86
N TYR A 272 -5.22 14.35 14.00
CA TYR A 272 -4.98 15.31 15.09
C TYR A 272 -5.88 16.55 14.98
N LEU A 273 -6.06 17.10 13.77
CA LEU A 273 -6.97 18.22 13.54
C LEU A 273 -8.43 17.84 13.82
N ALA A 274 -8.85 16.63 13.45
CA ALA A 274 -10.18 16.12 13.74
C ALA A 274 -10.45 16.01 15.26
N ILE A 275 -9.46 15.59 16.04
CA ILE A 275 -9.57 15.43 17.49
C ILE A 275 -9.55 16.80 18.19
N TYR A 276 -8.47 17.57 18.02
CA TYR A 276 -8.23 18.77 18.82
C TYR A 276 -8.95 20.02 18.31
N PHE A 277 -9.03 20.21 17.00
CA PHE A 277 -9.56 21.45 16.42
C PHE A 277 -11.06 21.38 16.11
N ILE A 278 -11.53 20.25 15.55
CA ILE A 278 -12.95 20.13 15.11
C ILE A 278 -13.86 19.72 16.28
N HIS A 279 -13.45 18.73 17.07
CA HIS A 279 -14.29 18.14 18.11
C HIS A 279 -13.86 18.48 19.54
N GLY A 280 -12.94 19.45 19.70
CA GLY A 280 -12.52 19.95 21.02
C GLY A 280 -12.00 18.87 21.98
N GLY A 281 -11.38 17.81 21.46
CA GLY A 281 -10.85 16.68 22.22
C GLY A 281 -11.74 15.42 22.24
N ASN A 282 -12.94 15.44 21.64
CA ASN A 282 -13.76 14.23 21.57
C ASN A 282 -13.23 13.23 20.53
N GLU A 283 -12.49 12.24 21.01
CA GLU A 283 -11.85 11.19 20.21
C GLU A 283 -12.85 10.32 19.44
N SER A 284 -14.04 10.05 20.00
CA SER A 284 -15.01 9.15 19.38
C SER A 284 -15.62 9.77 18.12
N ALA A 285 -16.06 11.03 18.20
CA ALA A 285 -16.58 11.76 17.04
C ALA A 285 -15.51 11.98 15.96
N ALA A 286 -14.26 12.27 16.38
CA ALA A 286 -13.14 12.42 15.45
C ALA A 286 -12.76 11.11 14.74
N SER A 287 -12.91 9.97 15.40
CA SER A 287 -12.67 8.65 14.80
C SER A 287 -13.67 8.34 13.67
N ILE A 288 -14.95 8.68 13.88
CA ILE A 288 -16.01 8.52 12.87
C ILE A 288 -15.76 9.47 11.69
N LEU A 289 -15.36 10.71 11.96
CA LEU A 289 -15.00 11.68 10.92
C LEU A 289 -13.83 11.18 10.06
N SER A 290 -12.81 10.60 10.69
CA SER A 290 -11.65 10.02 10.01
C SER A 290 -12.04 8.80 9.16
N GLY A 291 -12.95 7.95 9.66
CA GLY A 291 -13.50 6.81 8.92
C GLY A 291 -14.23 7.23 7.65
N TRP A 292 -15.15 8.20 7.75
CA TRP A 292 -15.84 8.75 6.59
C TRP A 292 -14.89 9.47 5.63
N GLY A 293 -13.97 10.29 6.14
CA GLY A 293 -12.98 10.99 5.33
C GLY A 293 -12.10 10.03 4.52
N GLY A 294 -11.63 8.95 5.14
CA GLY A 294 -10.88 7.90 4.45
C GLY A 294 -11.72 7.12 3.45
N THR A 295 -13.01 6.87 3.75
CA THR A 295 -13.94 6.18 2.83
C THR A 295 -14.19 7.00 1.58
N VAL A 296 -14.52 8.29 1.74
CA VAL A 296 -14.71 9.19 0.60
C VAL A 296 -13.41 9.31 -0.20
N TRP A 297 -12.24 9.24 0.46
CA TRP A 297 -10.96 9.30 -0.24
C TRP A 297 -10.75 8.09 -1.13
N GLN A 298 -11.05 6.89 -0.62
CA GLN A 298 -10.87 5.67 -1.39
C GLN A 298 -11.93 5.45 -2.48
N VAL A 299 -13.18 5.80 -2.21
CA VAL A 299 -14.23 5.75 -3.23
C VAL A 299 -13.95 6.79 -4.32
N GLY A 300 -13.53 8.00 -3.92
CA GLY A 300 -13.09 9.04 -4.84
C GLY A 300 -11.90 8.60 -5.70
N SER A 301 -10.87 7.99 -5.09
CA SER A 301 -9.70 7.51 -5.83
C SER A 301 -10.08 6.49 -6.90
N LEU A 302 -10.94 5.52 -6.58
CA LEU A 302 -11.43 4.54 -7.55
C LEU A 302 -12.23 5.18 -8.69
N PHE A 303 -13.05 6.18 -8.38
CA PHE A 303 -13.84 6.89 -9.39
C PHE A 303 -12.98 7.74 -10.34
N PHE A 304 -11.90 8.34 -9.85
CA PHE A 304 -11.00 9.16 -10.66
C PHE A 304 -10.06 8.32 -11.55
N ILE A 305 -9.81 7.04 -11.27
CA ILE A 305 -8.95 6.17 -12.10
C ILE A 305 -9.37 6.14 -13.58
N PRO A 306 -10.63 5.82 -13.96
CA PRO A 306 -11.04 5.81 -15.36
C PRO A 306 -10.94 7.20 -15.99
N MET A 307 -11.25 8.26 -15.25
CA MET A 307 -11.17 9.63 -15.71
C MET A 307 -9.72 10.03 -16.05
N ILE A 308 -8.77 9.74 -15.16
CA ILE A 308 -7.34 9.99 -15.39
C ILE A 308 -6.84 9.16 -16.57
N SER A 309 -7.27 7.91 -16.71
CA SER A 309 -6.90 7.06 -17.85
C SER A 309 -7.37 7.67 -19.18
N LEU A 310 -8.59 8.21 -19.24
CA LEU A 310 -9.12 8.89 -20.43
C LEU A 310 -8.30 10.14 -20.75
N VAL A 311 -7.99 10.97 -19.76
CA VAL A 311 -7.15 12.16 -19.93
C VAL A 311 -5.74 11.78 -20.40
N ALA A 312 -5.16 10.71 -19.84
CA ALA A 312 -3.85 10.20 -20.24
C ALA A 312 -3.80 9.75 -21.70
N THR A 313 -4.88 9.14 -22.21
CA THR A 313 -4.97 8.76 -23.63
C THR A 313 -5.12 9.95 -24.57
N ARG A 314 -5.69 11.07 -24.12
CA ARG A 314 -5.90 12.27 -24.95
C ARG A 314 -4.73 13.26 -24.93
N MET A 315 -4.13 13.50 -23.76
CA MET A 315 -3.11 14.55 -23.55
C MET A 315 -1.68 14.01 -23.40
N GLY A 316 -1.52 12.69 -23.32
CA GLY A 316 -0.26 12.03 -23.07
C GLY A 316 0.17 12.05 -21.59
N LYS A 317 0.92 11.02 -21.17
CA LYS A 317 1.26 10.73 -19.77
C LYS A 317 1.94 11.90 -19.03
N ARG A 318 2.84 12.63 -19.70
CA ARG A 318 3.60 13.74 -19.08
C ARG A 318 2.70 14.90 -18.67
N HIS A 319 1.80 15.32 -19.55
CA HIS A 319 0.86 16.41 -19.26
C HIS A 319 -0.19 16.00 -18.23
N THR A 320 -0.65 14.74 -18.27
CA THR A 320 -1.57 14.21 -17.25
C THR A 320 -0.93 14.19 -15.87
N LEU A 321 0.34 13.80 -15.77
CA LEU A 321 1.08 13.85 -14.52
C LEU A 321 1.27 15.29 -14.00
N ALA A 322 1.59 16.25 -14.88
CA ALA A 322 1.67 17.66 -14.50
C ALA A 322 0.31 18.21 -14.00
N LEU A 323 -0.78 17.92 -14.71
CA LEU A 323 -2.14 18.31 -14.32
C LEU A 323 -2.52 17.71 -12.95
N ALA A 324 -2.18 16.45 -12.72
CA ALA A 324 -2.40 15.75 -11.47
C ALA A 324 -1.68 16.39 -10.28
N LEU A 325 -0.43 16.84 -10.49
CA LEU A 325 0.36 17.54 -9.48
C LEU A 325 -0.20 18.94 -9.19
N VAL A 326 -0.60 19.69 -10.22
CA VAL A 326 -1.26 21.00 -10.04
C VAL A 326 -2.56 20.84 -9.27
N ALA A 327 -3.41 19.88 -9.64
CA ALA A 327 -4.64 19.58 -8.91
C ALA A 327 -4.37 19.23 -7.43
N ALA A 328 -3.32 18.43 -7.14
CA ALA A 328 -2.93 18.11 -5.77
C ALA A 328 -2.48 19.35 -4.98
N LEU A 329 -1.70 20.24 -5.58
CA LEU A 329 -1.28 21.51 -4.97
C LEU A 329 -2.49 22.40 -4.65
N THR A 330 -3.38 22.60 -5.62
CA THR A 330 -4.61 23.39 -5.44
C THR A 330 -5.48 22.80 -4.33
N GLY A 331 -5.64 21.48 -4.28
CA GLY A 331 -6.40 20.82 -3.22
C GLY A 331 -5.81 21.01 -1.83
N ASN A 332 -4.48 20.99 -1.70
CA ASN A 332 -3.84 21.26 -0.41
C ASN A 332 -3.96 22.73 0.02
N LEU A 333 -3.95 23.68 -0.92
CA LEU A 333 -4.21 25.10 -0.63
C LEU A 333 -5.66 25.33 -0.18
N ILE A 334 -6.63 24.68 -0.84
CA ILE A 334 -8.06 24.82 -0.48
C ILE A 334 -8.35 24.27 0.92
N LYS A 335 -7.62 23.23 1.38
CA LYS A 335 -7.80 22.69 2.74
C LYS A 335 -7.68 23.77 3.82
N TRP A 336 -6.82 24.77 3.64
CA TRP A 336 -6.67 25.89 4.58
C TRP A 336 -7.99 26.62 4.83
N PHE A 337 -8.75 26.90 3.76
CA PHE A 337 -10.07 27.56 3.83
C PHE A 337 -11.18 26.62 4.33
N CYS A 338 -11.03 25.31 4.15
CA CYS A 338 -12.00 24.35 4.67
C CYS A 338 -11.90 24.19 6.20
N TYR A 339 -10.72 24.35 6.78
CA TYR A 339 -10.52 24.21 8.23
C TYR A 339 -11.08 25.40 9.05
N THR A 340 -11.42 26.55 8.45
CA THR A 340 -12.03 27.69 9.18
C THR A 340 -13.54 27.48 9.44
N PRO A 341 -14.04 27.58 10.70
CA PRO A 341 -15.48 27.54 11.03
C PRO A 341 -16.24 28.69 10.34
N PRO A 342 -17.47 28.50 9.80
CA PRO A 342 -18.48 27.47 10.12
C PRO A 342 -18.63 26.33 9.09
N CYS A 343 -17.73 26.19 8.12
CA CYS A 343 -17.87 25.28 6.97
C CYS A 343 -17.39 23.83 7.20
N TRP A 344 -17.11 23.43 8.45
CA TRP A 344 -16.43 22.16 8.75
C TRP A 344 -17.19 20.90 8.28
N ARG A 345 -18.53 20.96 8.14
CA ARG A 345 -19.32 19.82 7.62
C ARG A 345 -19.07 19.54 6.12
N MET A 346 -18.57 20.53 5.36
CA MET A 346 -18.13 20.34 3.97
C MET A 346 -16.73 19.69 3.87
N CYS A 347 -15.97 19.60 4.98
CA CYS A 347 -14.62 19.04 5.00
C CYS A 347 -14.57 17.55 4.66
N VAL A 348 -15.60 16.78 4.99
CA VAL A 348 -15.66 15.32 4.71
C VAL A 348 -15.65 15.04 3.20
N ILE A 349 -16.24 15.95 2.42
CA ILE A 349 -16.34 15.84 0.96
C ILE A 349 -15.07 16.35 0.27
N TYR A 350 -14.36 17.32 0.87
CA TYR A 350 -13.23 18.00 0.23
C TYR A 350 -11.84 17.48 0.66
N MET A 351 -11.66 17.00 1.89
CA MET A 351 -10.36 16.44 2.34
C MET A 351 -9.96 15.14 1.63
N SER A 352 -10.96 14.50 1.04
CA SER A 352 -10.93 13.17 0.48
C SER A 352 -10.85 13.17 -1.05
N SER A 353 -11.33 14.20 -1.74
CA SER A 353 -11.46 14.16 -3.20
C SER A 353 -10.17 14.52 -3.97
N ILE A 354 -9.19 15.19 -3.35
CA ILE A 354 -8.04 15.78 -4.10
C ILE A 354 -6.69 15.08 -3.84
N ARG A 355 -6.68 13.95 -3.12
CA ARG A 355 -5.48 13.09 -3.00
C ARG A 355 -5.53 11.90 -3.98
N ALA A 356 -6.54 11.86 -4.85
CA ALA A 356 -6.77 10.82 -5.86
C ALA A 356 -5.84 10.93 -7.10
N SER A 357 -5.03 11.98 -7.23
CA SER A 357 -4.24 12.25 -8.45
C SER A 357 -2.88 11.53 -8.51
N GLY A 358 -2.65 10.54 -7.65
CA GLY A 358 -1.37 9.82 -7.63
C GLY A 358 -1.51 8.34 -7.46
N THR A 359 -1.62 7.59 -8.57
CA THR A 359 -0.88 6.34 -8.83
C THR A 359 -1.42 5.58 -10.04
N ARG A 360 -0.67 5.62 -11.15
CA ARG A 360 -0.02 4.41 -11.72
C ARG A 360 0.93 4.80 -12.85
N GLU A 361 2.22 4.74 -12.55
CA GLU A 361 3.24 4.66 -13.56
C GLU A 361 3.20 3.27 -14.20
N ARG A 362 2.73 3.19 -15.45
CA ARG A 362 3.16 2.12 -16.35
C ARG A 362 4.35 2.64 -17.16
N LEU A 363 5.53 2.23 -16.73
CA LEU A 363 6.78 2.38 -17.46
C LEU A 363 7.02 1.11 -18.26
N THR A 364 6.93 1.24 -19.57
CA THR A 364 7.84 0.54 -20.47
C THR A 364 8.36 1.61 -21.44
N PRO A 365 9.68 1.76 -21.60
CA PRO A 365 10.25 2.74 -22.52
C PRO A 365 10.04 2.32 -23.97
N CYS A 366 9.58 3.24 -24.81
CA CYS A 366 9.78 3.14 -26.24
C CYS A 366 11.27 3.41 -26.50
N MET A 367 12.00 2.42 -27.01
CA MET A 367 13.23 2.66 -27.77
C MET A 367 12.84 2.66 -29.25
N PRO A 368 13.16 3.70 -30.03
CA PRO A 368 13.30 3.60 -31.47
C PRO A 368 14.72 3.11 -31.80
N GLY A 369 14.82 2.07 -32.62
CA GLY A 369 16.06 1.44 -33.07
C GLY A 369 15.74 0.09 -33.65
#